data_AF-A0AA92D8L4-F1
#
_entry.id   AF-A0AA92D8L4-F1
#
_cell.length_a   1.000
_cell.length_b   1.000
_cell.length_c   1.000
_cell.angle_alpha   90.00
_cell.angle_beta   90.00
_cell.angle_gamma   90.00
#
_symmetry.space_group_name_H-M   'P 1'
#
loop_
_entity.id
_entity.type
_entity.pdbx_description
1 polymer ?
#
loop_
_entity_poly.entity_id
_entity_poly.type
_entity_poly.pdbx_seq_one_letter_code
_entity_poly.pdbx_strand_id
1 'polypeptide(L)'
;MNARIVRLAAAIGLIGAVSLPGLVFAHGDVVPQPVDTSGLEKLGDKWRDSNPYRGNPRAIEIGSSAFNQNCARCHGLGAVSGGIAPDLRYLEKGDAGDEWFKERVTN
;
A
#
# COMPACT_ATOMS: atom_id res chain seq x y z
N MET A 1 -31.26 48.82 -3.85
CA MET A 1 -30.98 47.46 -4.38
C MET A 1 -32.10 46.53 -3.93
N ASN A 2 -32.76 45.79 -4.84
CA ASN A 2 -33.98 45.03 -4.55
C ASN A 2 -33.67 43.73 -3.79
N ALA A 3 -34.29 43.51 -2.63
CA ALA A 3 -34.07 42.34 -1.78
C ALA A 3 -34.30 41.00 -2.51
N ARG A 4 -35.13 40.98 -3.57
CA ARG A 4 -35.32 39.79 -4.43
C ARG A 4 -34.08 39.46 -5.25
N ILE A 5 -33.35 40.46 -5.74
CA ILE A 5 -32.11 40.28 -6.51
C ILE A 5 -30.99 39.77 -5.60
N VAL A 6 -30.91 40.28 -4.37
CA VAL A 6 -29.94 39.83 -3.36
C VAL A 6 -30.17 38.35 -2.99
N ARG A 7 -31.43 37.94 -2.81
CA ARG A 7 -31.79 36.54 -2.50
C ARG A 7 -31.51 35.58 -3.65
N LEU A 8 -31.79 36.00 -4.89
CA LEU A 8 -31.53 35.17 -6.07
C LEU A 8 -30.01 34.99 -6.31
N ALA A 9 -29.23 36.06 -6.16
CA ALA A 9 -27.78 36.01 -6.25
C ALA A 9 -27.16 35.12 -5.16
N ALA A 10 -27.67 35.20 -3.92
CA ALA A 10 -27.24 34.33 -2.83
C ALA A 10 -27.53 32.85 -3.11
N ALA A 11 -28.71 32.54 -3.66
CA ALA A 11 -29.06 31.16 -4.02
C ALA A 11 -28.19 30.59 -5.14
N ILE A 12 -27.89 31.38 -6.17
CA ILE A 12 -27.01 30.97 -7.27
C ILE A 12 -25.56 30.79 -6.79
N GLY A 13 -25.08 31.67 -5.91
CA GLY A 13 -23.76 31.53 -5.27
C GLY A 13 -23.62 30.26 -4.44
N LEU A 14 -24.67 29.86 -3.73
CA LEU A 14 -24.67 28.65 -2.90
C LEU A 14 -24.64 27.36 -3.76
N ILE A 15 -25.32 27.35 -4.91
CA ILE A 15 -25.36 26.19 -5.83
C ILE A 15 -24.02 26.04 -6.58
N GLY A 16 -23.39 27.17 -6.96
CA GLY A 16 -22.08 27.16 -7.61
C GLY A 16 -20.96 26.59 -6.74
N ALA A 17 -21.01 26.82 -5.42
CA ALA A 17 -19.99 26.35 -4.47
C ALA A 17 -19.99 24.81 -4.28
N VAL A 18 -21.12 24.14 -4.47
CA VAL A 18 -21.26 22.67 -4.29
C VAL A 18 -20.87 21.90 -5.56
N SER A 19 -20.79 22.57 -6.71
CA SER A 19 -20.65 21.94 -8.03
C SER A 19 -19.22 21.92 -8.57
N LEU A 20 -18.21 22.26 -7.76
CA LEU A 20 -16.80 22.13 -8.14
C LEU A 20 -16.34 20.69 -7.84
N PRO A 21 -16.14 19.82 -8.86
CA PRO A 21 -15.44 18.56 -8.63
C PRO A 21 -13.99 18.90 -8.27
N GLY A 22 -13.70 18.97 -6.97
CA GLY A 22 -12.33 18.97 -6.49
C GLY A 22 -11.65 17.70 -6.99
N LEU A 23 -10.41 17.81 -7.49
CA LEU A 23 -9.58 16.64 -7.74
C LEU A 23 -9.35 15.94 -6.40
N VAL A 24 -10.10 14.87 -6.13
CA VAL A 24 -9.92 14.06 -4.93
C VAL A 24 -8.75 13.12 -5.18
N PHE A 25 -7.58 13.47 -4.64
CA PHE A 25 -6.42 12.58 -4.60
C PHE A 25 -6.60 11.47 -3.55
N ALA A 26 -7.68 10.69 -3.65
CA ALA A 26 -8.04 9.66 -2.67
C ALA A 26 -7.03 8.51 -2.58
N HIS A 27 -6.17 8.36 -3.59
CA HIS A 27 -5.28 7.21 -3.75
C HIS A 27 -3.89 7.42 -3.12
N GLY A 28 -3.55 8.66 -2.73
CA GLY A 28 -2.23 9.02 -2.20
C GLY A 28 -1.09 8.77 -3.21
N ASP A 29 0.14 8.79 -2.71
CA ASP A 29 1.28 8.28 -3.45
C ASP A 29 1.14 6.75 -3.63
N VAL A 30 1.30 6.28 -4.86
CA VAL A 30 1.30 4.84 -5.21
C VAL A 30 2.69 4.22 -5.15
N VAL A 31 3.72 5.00 -4.83
CA VAL A 31 5.07 4.49 -4.53
C VAL A 31 5.02 3.67 -3.24
N PRO A 32 5.67 2.48 -3.20
CA PRO A 32 5.80 1.71 -1.98
C PRO A 32 6.39 2.54 -0.84
N GLN A 33 5.79 2.42 0.33
CA GLN A 33 6.23 3.13 1.51
C GLN A 33 7.58 2.57 1.98
N PRO A 34 8.53 3.45 2.36
CA PRO A 34 9.84 3.03 2.81
C PRO A 34 9.72 2.19 4.08
N VAL A 35 10.52 1.13 4.17
CA VAL A 35 10.55 0.20 5.30
C VAL A 35 11.79 0.47 6.15
N ASP A 36 11.60 0.76 7.43
CA ASP A 36 12.71 0.85 8.38
C ASP A 36 13.24 -0.55 8.70
N THR A 37 14.47 -0.82 8.25
CA THR A 37 15.15 -2.11 8.43
C THR A 37 16.14 -2.08 9.60
N SER A 38 16.05 -1.09 10.48
CA SER A 38 16.91 -0.96 11.66
C SER A 38 16.89 -2.23 12.53
N GLY A 39 18.09 -2.73 12.83
CA GLY A 39 18.30 -3.96 13.59
C GLY A 39 18.48 -5.22 12.74
N LEU A 40 18.42 -5.12 11.40
CA LEU A 40 18.76 -6.22 10.49
C LEU A 40 20.20 -6.09 9.97
N GLU A 41 20.84 -7.23 9.69
CA GLU A 41 22.13 -7.27 8.99
C GLU A 41 21.95 -6.67 7.59
N LYS A 42 22.68 -5.61 7.26
CA LYS A 42 22.57 -4.99 5.92
C LYS A 42 22.99 -5.98 4.84
N LEU A 43 22.12 -6.15 3.85
CA LEU A 43 22.46 -6.86 2.62
C LEU A 43 23.26 -5.96 1.68
N GLY A 44 24.11 -6.55 0.85
CA GLY A 44 24.77 -5.84 -0.24
C GLY A 44 23.89 -5.79 -1.50
N ASP A 45 24.45 -5.28 -2.59
CA ASP A 45 23.70 -5.04 -3.83
C ASP A 45 23.32 -6.31 -4.60
N LYS A 46 23.87 -7.46 -4.22
CA LYS A 46 23.62 -8.75 -4.87
C LYS A 46 22.53 -9.52 -4.13
N TRP A 47 21.50 -9.92 -4.88
CA TRP A 47 20.50 -10.88 -4.40
C TRP A 47 21.16 -12.21 -4.07
N ARG A 48 20.79 -12.78 -2.91
CA ARG A 48 21.22 -14.11 -2.47
C ARG A 48 20.21 -15.16 -2.92
N ASP A 49 20.65 -16.41 -3.03
CA ASP A 49 19.77 -17.52 -3.42
C ASP A 49 18.83 -17.92 -2.27
N SER A 50 19.36 -17.97 -1.05
CA SER A 50 18.56 -18.27 0.16
C SER A 50 18.34 -17.02 1.00
N ASN A 51 17.17 -16.94 1.65
CA ASN A 51 16.80 -15.84 2.54
C ASN A 51 17.64 -15.86 3.85
N PRO A 52 18.51 -14.86 4.07
CA PRO A 52 19.37 -14.82 5.26
C PRO A 52 18.63 -14.48 6.56
N TYR A 53 17.39 -14.00 6.47
CA TYR A 53 16.57 -13.62 7.62
C TYR A 53 15.57 -14.70 8.04
N ARG A 54 15.66 -15.90 7.50
CA ARG A 54 14.72 -16.99 7.81
C ARG A 54 14.69 -17.25 9.32
N GLY A 55 13.50 -17.17 9.90
CA GLY A 55 13.29 -17.35 11.35
C GLY A 55 13.77 -16.20 12.24
N ASN A 56 14.30 -15.11 11.68
CA ASN A 56 14.71 -13.95 12.45
C ASN A 56 13.48 -13.19 12.98
N PRO A 57 13.27 -13.07 14.31
CA PRO A 57 12.07 -12.43 14.87
C PRO A 57 11.93 -10.95 14.47
N ARG A 58 13.05 -10.22 14.40
CA ARG A 58 13.06 -8.80 14.02
C ARG A 58 12.68 -8.62 12.55
N ALA A 59 13.13 -9.52 11.68
CA ALA A 59 12.75 -9.48 10.27
C ALA A 59 11.28 -9.81 10.05
N ILE A 60 10.72 -10.74 10.84
CA ILE A 60 9.29 -11.08 10.81
C ILE A 60 8.44 -9.88 11.27
N GLU A 61 8.83 -9.20 12.36
CA GLU A 61 8.16 -8.00 12.85
C GLU A 61 8.15 -6.88 11.80
N ILE A 62 9.31 -6.54 11.25
CA ILE A 62 9.46 -5.51 10.20
C ILE A 62 8.66 -5.92 8.96
N GLY A 63 8.79 -7.17 8.52
CA GLY A 63 8.10 -7.71 7.34
C GLY A 63 6.58 -7.68 7.47
N SER A 64 6.03 -7.96 8.66
CA SER A 64 4.60 -7.85 8.92
C SER A 64 4.09 -6.41 8.77
N SER A 65 4.84 -5.43 9.30
CA SER A 65 4.50 -4.01 9.13
C SER A 65 4.60 -3.57 7.67
N ALA A 66 5.69 -3.94 6.99
CA ALA A 66 5.93 -3.63 5.58
C ALA A 66 4.84 -4.23 4.67
N PHE A 67 4.44 -5.48 4.93
CA PHE A 67 3.39 -6.15 4.18
C PHE A 67 2.04 -5.43 4.32
N ASN A 68 1.68 -5.02 5.54
CA ASN A 68 0.43 -4.29 5.77
C ASN A 68 0.39 -2.94 5.06
N GLN A 69 1.53 -2.26 4.93
CA GLN A 69 1.61 -0.97 4.26
C GLN A 69 1.60 -1.09 2.73
N ASN A 70 2.25 -2.12 2.18
CA ASN A 70 2.56 -2.18 0.75
C ASN A 70 1.78 -3.25 -0.03
N CYS A 71 1.33 -4.32 0.62
CA CYS A 71 0.80 -5.52 -0.06
C CYS A 71 -0.66 -5.83 0.33
N ALA A 72 -1.04 -5.55 1.57
CA ALA A 72 -2.32 -5.98 2.14
C ALA A 72 -3.55 -5.37 1.44
N ARG A 73 -3.40 -4.26 0.71
CA ARG A 73 -4.51 -3.67 -0.06
C ARG A 73 -5.02 -4.62 -1.16
N CYS A 74 -4.17 -5.49 -1.69
CA CYS A 74 -4.56 -6.48 -2.71
C CYS A 74 -4.59 -7.91 -2.15
N HIS A 75 -3.62 -8.27 -1.32
CA HIS A 75 -3.47 -9.62 -0.77
C HIS A 75 -4.14 -9.83 0.59
N GLY A 76 -4.80 -8.79 1.12
CA GLY A 76 -5.51 -8.80 2.39
C GLY A 76 -4.61 -8.68 3.63
N LEU A 77 -5.20 -8.32 4.77
CA LEU A 77 -4.46 -8.15 6.04
C LEU A 77 -3.87 -9.48 6.50
N GLY A 78 -2.59 -9.47 6.87
CA GLY A 78 -1.88 -10.71 7.24
C GLY A 78 -1.83 -11.76 6.12
N ALA A 79 -1.91 -11.31 4.86
CA ALA A 79 -1.98 -12.13 3.64
C ALA A 79 -3.25 -12.97 3.48
N VAL A 80 -4.29 -12.72 4.27
CA VAL A 80 -5.60 -13.37 4.14
C VAL A 80 -6.39 -12.65 3.05
N SER A 81 -6.35 -13.18 1.82
CA SER A 81 -6.94 -12.48 0.67
C SER A 81 -8.48 -12.44 0.72
N GLY A 82 -9.03 -11.31 0.27
CA GLY A 82 -10.46 -11.13 0.00
C GLY A 82 -10.88 -11.42 -1.44
N GLY A 83 -9.97 -11.94 -2.29
CA GLY A 83 -10.26 -12.33 -3.68
C GLY A 83 -9.80 -11.36 -4.77
N ILE A 84 -9.17 -10.23 -4.41
CA ILE A 84 -8.58 -9.29 -5.39
C ILE A 84 -7.29 -9.87 -6.00
N ALA A 85 -6.43 -10.42 -5.16
CA ALA A 85 -5.18 -11.09 -5.56
C ALA A 85 -5.05 -12.43 -4.82
N PRO A 86 -4.11 -13.32 -5.19
CA PRO A 86 -3.93 -14.60 -4.51
C PRO A 86 -3.66 -14.48 -3.00
N ASP A 87 -4.12 -15.46 -2.22
CA ASP A 87 -3.78 -15.58 -0.80
C ASP A 87 -2.36 -16.13 -0.65
N LEU A 88 -1.45 -15.32 -0.12
CA LEU A 88 -0.02 -15.65 -0.08
C LEU A 88 0.34 -16.63 1.04
N ARG A 89 -0.59 -17.05 1.89
CA ARG A 89 -0.35 -18.11 2.87
C ARG A 89 -0.18 -19.47 2.22
N TYR A 90 -0.61 -19.60 0.96
CA TYR A 90 -0.42 -20.78 0.12
C TYR A 90 0.86 -20.73 -0.73
N LEU A 91 1.64 -19.65 -0.65
CA LEU A 91 2.98 -19.63 -1.23
C LEU A 91 3.83 -20.69 -0.54
N GLU A 92 4.59 -21.44 -1.34
CA GLU A 92 5.51 -22.44 -0.81
C GLU A 92 6.52 -21.79 0.14
N LYS A 93 6.90 -22.49 1.21
CA LYS A 93 7.91 -22.00 2.15
C LYS A 93 9.28 -22.53 1.76
N GLY A 94 10.32 -21.74 2.02
CA GLY A 94 11.69 -22.13 1.74
C GLY A 94 12.19 -21.53 0.43
N ASP A 95 13.35 -21.97 -0.03
CA ASP A 95 14.08 -21.31 -1.11
C ASP A 95 13.29 -21.28 -2.43
N ALA A 96 12.56 -22.35 -2.77
CA ALA A 96 11.74 -22.39 -3.98
C ALA A 96 10.62 -21.34 -3.99
N GLY A 97 9.92 -21.17 -2.85
CA GLY A 97 8.89 -20.15 -2.73
C GLY A 97 9.45 -18.74 -2.63
N ASP A 98 10.60 -18.59 -1.97
CA ASP A 98 11.32 -17.30 -1.87
C ASP A 98 11.83 -16.86 -3.25
N GLU A 99 12.27 -17.78 -4.11
CA GLU A 99 12.67 -17.50 -5.49
C GLU A 99 11.49 -16.99 -6.32
N TRP A 100 10.33 -17.67 -6.23
CA TRP A 100 9.11 -17.20 -6.89
C TRP A 100 8.71 -15.82 -6.39
N PHE A 101 8.72 -15.58 -5.07
CA PHE A 101 8.41 -14.25 -4.52
C PHE A 101 9.37 -13.19 -5.03
N LYS A 102 10.68 -13.45 -4.98
CA LYS A 102 11.74 -12.56 -5.46
C LYS A 102 11.49 -12.15 -6.91
N GLU A 103 11.26 -13.10 -7.80
CA GLU A 103 10.97 -12.80 -9.21
C GLU A 103 9.76 -11.89 -9.42
N ARG A 104 8.71 -12.01 -8.58
CA ARG A 104 7.46 -11.24 -8.73
C ARG A 104 7.56 -9.83 -8.17
N VAL A 105 8.50 -9.54 -7.29
CA VAL A 105 8.64 -8.22 -6.66
C VAL A 105 9.80 -7.40 -7.22
N THR A 106 10.72 -8.02 -7.98
CA THR A 106 11.87 -7.32 -8.57
C THR A 106 11.74 -7.05 -10.07
N ASN A 107 10.69 -7.56 -10.74
CA ASN A 107 10.44 -7.38 -12.18
C ASN A 107 9.06 -6.75 -12.41
#